data_AF-A0A9X2T5E9-F1
#
_entry.id   AF-A0A9X2T5E9-F1
#
_cell.length_a   1.000
_cell.length_b   1.000
_cell.length_c   1.000
_cell.angle_alpha   90.00
_cell.angle_beta   90.00
_cell.angle_gamma   90.00
#
_symmetry.space_group_name_H-M   'P 1'
#
loop_
_entity.id
_entity.type
_entity.pdbx_description
1 polymer ?
#
loop_
_entity_poly.entity_id
_entity_poly.type
_entity_poly.pdbx_seq_one_letter_code
_entity_poly.pdbx_strand_id
1 'polypeptide(L)'
;MAGRFDDWEKDDKGHLKVWPMQAFTTALFGAEKVGLRIEIGAAPLKPGDPVPALQLVLDPAQVRQLAHALNEAETRLADAHFAGLAGSTKPGTA
;
A
#
# COMPACT_ATOMS: atom_id res chain seq x y z
N MET A 1 -6.63 -6.22 15.79
CA MET A 1 -7.91 -5.71 15.25
C MET A 1 -7.53 -4.69 14.19
N ALA A 2 -7.59 -5.06 12.90
CA ALA A 2 -7.30 -4.11 11.83
C ALA A 2 -8.42 -3.07 11.81
N GLY A 3 -8.10 -1.79 12.01
CA GLY A 3 -9.08 -0.71 11.91
C GLY A 3 -9.76 -0.76 10.55
N ARG A 4 -11.08 -0.56 10.52
CA ARG A 4 -11.81 -0.56 9.24
C ARG A 4 -11.28 0.62 8.41
N PHE A 5 -11.31 0.47 7.10
CA PHE A 5 -10.95 1.55 6.17
C PHE A 5 -11.70 2.86 6.48
N ASP A 6 -12.88 2.75 7.08
CA ASP A 6 -13.73 3.88 7.49
C ASP A 6 -13.11 4.77 8.58
N ASP A 7 -12.18 4.25 9.37
CA ASP A 7 -11.55 4.93 10.51
C ASP A 7 -10.30 5.74 10.11
N TRP A 8 -9.93 5.70 8.82
CA TRP A 8 -8.73 6.38 8.32
C TRP A 8 -8.98 7.88 8.11
N GLU A 9 -7.93 8.69 8.28
CA GLU A 9 -8.01 10.15 8.11
C GLU A 9 -8.45 10.50 6.68
N LYS A 10 -9.48 11.35 6.58
CA LYS A 10 -10.05 11.83 5.32
C LYS A 10 -9.62 13.28 5.06
N ASP A 11 -9.46 13.62 3.79
CA ASP A 11 -9.27 15.00 3.36
C ASP A 11 -10.58 15.82 3.49
N ASP A 12 -10.49 17.12 3.19
CA ASP A 12 -11.63 18.06 3.27
C ASP A 12 -12.78 17.71 2.30
N LYS A 13 -12.59 16.73 1.41
CA LYS A 13 -13.58 16.22 0.45
C LYS A 13 -14.11 14.83 0.83
N GLY A 14 -13.70 14.29 1.98
CA GLY A 14 -14.14 12.98 2.47
C GLY A 14 -13.43 11.79 1.82
N HIS A 15 -12.40 12.02 1.00
CA HIS A 15 -11.57 10.95 0.46
C HIS A 15 -10.49 10.57 1.46
N LEU A 16 -10.03 9.32 1.41
CA LEU A 16 -8.89 8.91 2.23
C LEU A 16 -7.67 9.77 1.88
N LYS A 17 -7.01 10.31 2.90
CA LYS A 17 -5.76 11.05 2.73
C LYS A 17 -4.62 10.06 2.49
N VAL A 18 -4.54 9.58 1.26
CA VAL A 18 -3.50 8.65 0.80
C VAL A 18 -2.51 9.36 -0.11
N TRP A 19 -1.23 9.13 0.15
CA TRP A 19 -0.17 9.57 -0.73
C TRP A 19 0.28 8.39 -1.59
N PRO A 20 0.44 8.56 -2.91
CA PRO A 20 0.94 7.47 -3.73
C PRO A 20 2.38 7.15 -3.31
N MET A 21 2.66 5.85 -3.16
CA MET A 21 4.01 5.35 -2.96
C MET A 21 4.77 5.50 -4.28
N GLN A 22 5.93 6.14 -4.22
CA GLN A 22 6.79 6.34 -5.39
C GLN A 22 7.85 5.24 -5.48
N ALA A 23 8.51 4.96 -4.36
CA ALA A 23 9.55 3.95 -4.26
C ALA A 23 9.62 3.41 -2.81
N PHE A 24 10.29 2.28 -2.65
CA PHE A 24 10.68 1.79 -1.34
C PHE A 24 12.10 1.21 -1.37
N THR A 25 12.77 1.19 -0.23
CA THR A 25 14.10 0.62 -0.08
C THR A 25 14.21 -0.07 1.27
N THR A 26 14.88 -1.22 1.29
CA THR A 26 15.18 -1.93 2.53
C THR A 26 16.66 -1.86 2.87
N ALA A 27 16.96 -1.90 4.18
CA ALA A 27 18.31 -1.98 4.70
C ALA A 27 18.36 -2.98 5.84
N LEU A 28 19.51 -3.61 6.06
CA LEU A 28 19.74 -4.44 7.24
C LEU A 28 20.46 -3.62 8.30
N PHE A 29 19.93 -3.64 9.53
CA PHE A 29 20.59 -3.07 10.69
C PHE A 29 21.10 -4.21 11.57
N GLY A 30 22.38 -4.56 11.39
CA GLY A 30 22.98 -5.73 12.02
C GLY A 30 22.33 -7.04 11.58
N ALA A 31 22.27 -8.02 12.48
CA ALA A 31 21.66 -9.32 12.23
C ALA A 31 20.18 -9.40 12.67
N GLU A 32 19.63 -8.33 13.23
CA GLU A 32 18.41 -8.42 14.05
C GLU A 32 17.23 -7.59 13.52
N LYS A 33 17.49 -6.51 12.77
CA LYS A 33 16.44 -5.56 12.37
C LYS A 33 16.50 -5.26 10.87
N VAL A 34 15.34 -4.95 10.31
CA VAL A 34 15.20 -4.51 8.92
C VAL A 34 14.68 -3.07 8.89
N GLY A 35 15.41 -2.20 8.22
CA GLY A 35 14.95 -0.88 7.83
C GLY A 35 14.06 -0.95 6.60
N LEU A 36 12.94 -0.25 6.61
CA LEU A 36 12.09 -0.02 5.45
C LEU A 36 11.87 1.47 5.30
N ARG A 37 12.31 2.03 4.16
CA ARG A 37 12.03 3.41 3.76
C ARG A 37 11.02 3.39 2.63
N ILE A 38 9.93 4.14 2.77
CA ILE A 38 8.87 4.29 1.78
C ILE A 38 8.80 5.76 1.39
N GLU A 39 9.04 6.05 0.12
CA GLU A 39 8.92 7.40 -0.45
C GLU A 39 7.48 7.64 -0.89
N ILE A 40 6.89 8.76 -0.46
CA ILE A 40 5.51 9.13 -0.73
C ILE A 40 5.43 10.54 -1.33
N GLY A 41 4.46 10.79 -2.20
CA GLY A 41 4.22 12.16 -2.71
C GLY A 41 3.50 12.18 -4.05
N ALA A 42 2.79 13.27 -4.34
CA ALA A 42 1.89 13.36 -5.49
C ALA A 42 2.56 13.69 -6.85
N ALA A 43 3.88 13.93 -6.90
CA ALA A 43 4.58 14.34 -8.12
C ALA A 43 5.95 13.67 -8.25
N PRO A 44 6.44 13.42 -9.49
CA PRO A 44 7.83 13.04 -9.74
C PRO A 44 8.75 14.12 -9.18
N LEU A 45 9.57 13.77 -8.20
CA LEU A 45 10.46 14.73 -7.54
C LEU A 45 11.55 15.19 -8.50
N LYS A 46 11.90 16.49 -8.45
CA LYS A 46 13.07 16.97 -9.18
C LYS A 46 14.34 16.49 -8.45
N PRO A 47 15.44 16.24 -9.16
CA PRO A 47 16.71 15.91 -8.53
C PRO A 47 17.09 16.97 -7.48
N GLY A 48 17.30 16.55 -6.23
CA GLY A 48 17.66 17.43 -5.11
C GLY A 48 16.50 17.87 -4.22
N ASP A 49 15.24 17.63 -4.61
CA ASP A 49 14.09 17.92 -3.75
C ASP A 49 14.02 16.92 -2.57
N PRO A 50 13.74 17.39 -1.34
CA PRO A 50 13.54 16.50 -0.20
C PRO A 50 12.27 15.67 -0.41
N VAL A 51 12.45 14.35 -0.44
CA VAL A 51 11.34 13.40 -0.60
C VAL A 51 10.69 13.15 0.75
N PRO A 52 9.37 13.37 0.92
CA PRO A 52 8.68 12.90 2.11
C PRO A 52 8.79 11.37 2.16
N ALA A 53 9.39 10.86 3.23
CA ALA A 53 9.61 9.43 3.37
C ALA A 53 9.21 8.96 4.78
N LEU A 54 8.51 7.83 4.82
CA LEU A 54 8.29 7.08 6.06
C LEU A 54 9.44 6.11 6.24
N GLN A 55 10.12 6.17 7.38
CA GLN A 55 11.19 5.24 7.76
C GLN A 55 10.72 4.39 8.94
N LEU A 56 10.77 3.08 8.76
CA LEU A 56 10.36 2.08 9.74
C LEU A 56 11.55 1.18 10.07
N VAL A 57 11.66 0.80 11.34
CA VAL A 57 12.53 -0.30 11.79
C VAL A 57 11.63 -1.45 12.20
N LEU A 58 11.86 -2.61 11.61
CA LEU A 58 11.01 -3.78 11.74
C LEU A 58 11.79 -4.94 12.36
N ASP A 59 11.12 -5.66 13.25
CA ASP A 59 11.53 -6.98 13.71
C ASP A 59 11.29 -8.06 12.65
N PRO A 60 12.04 -9.18 12.67
CA PRO A 60 11.87 -10.26 11.68
C PRO A 60 10.45 -10.82 11.62
N ALA A 61 9.75 -10.87 12.77
CA ALA A 61 8.34 -11.25 12.81
C ALA A 61 7.43 -10.24 12.11
N GLN A 62 7.68 -8.94 12.30
CA GLN A 62 6.91 -7.86 11.66
C GLN A 62 7.15 -7.83 10.15
N VAL A 63 8.37 -8.11 9.68
CA VAL A 63 8.68 -8.24 8.25
C VAL A 63 7.83 -9.33 7.60
N ARG A 64 7.75 -10.51 8.22
CA ARG A 64 6.94 -11.63 7.71
C ARG A 64 5.44 -11.29 7.71
N GLN A 65 4.96 -10.66 8.77
CA GLN A 65 3.55 -10.24 8.88
C GLN A 65 3.19 -9.19 7.82
N LEU A 66 4.07 -8.21 7.60
CA LEU A 66 3.88 -7.17 6.58
C LEU A 66 3.85 -7.78 5.18
N ALA A 67 4.81 -8.65 4.85
CA ALA A 67 4.85 -9.33 3.55
C ALA A 67 3.58 -10.16 3.31
N HIS A 68 3.11 -10.91 4.31
CA HIS A 68 1.87 -11.66 4.22
C HIS A 68 0.66 -10.75 3.98
N ALA A 69 0.53 -9.65 4.73
CA ALA A 69 -0.59 -8.72 4.58
C ALA A 69 -0.61 -8.04 3.19
N LEU A 70 0.56 -7.68 2.64
CA LEU A 70 0.66 -7.11 1.30
C LEU A 70 0.24 -8.13 0.22
N ASN A 71 0.72 -9.37 0.31
CA ASN A 71 0.34 -10.45 -0.62
C ASN A 71 -1.16 -10.78 -0.54
N GLU A 72 -1.72 -10.80 0.67
CA GLU A 72 -3.16 -10.99 0.87
C GLU A 72 -3.98 -9.86 0.23
N ALA A 73 -3.54 -8.60 0.38
CA ALA A 73 -4.20 -7.46 -0.24
C ALA A 73 -4.16 -7.51 -1.77
N GLU A 74 -3.02 -7.90 -2.36
CA GLU A 74 -2.87 -8.12 -3.81
C GLU A 74 -3.81 -9.22 -4.31
N THR A 75 -3.88 -10.35 -3.61
CA THR A 75 -4.76 -11.47 -3.97
C THR A 75 -6.22 -11.02 -4.00
N ARG A 76 -6.68 -10.31 -2.95
CA ARG A 76 -8.05 -9.77 -2.89
C ARG A 76 -8.33 -8.74 -3.99
N LEU A 77 -7.33 -7.93 -4.35
CA LEU A 77 -7.46 -6.96 -5.43
C LEU A 77 -7.63 -7.68 -6.79
N ALA A 78 -6.84 -8.72 -7.04
CA ALA A 78 -6.97 -9.53 -8.25
C ALA A 78 -8.38 -10.16 -8.33
N ASP A 79 -8.83 -10.80 -7.24
CA ASP A 79 -10.16 -11.41 -7.17
C ASP A 79 -11.29 -10.39 -7.42
N ALA A 80 -11.21 -9.20 -6.82
CA ALA A 80 -12.18 -8.13 -7.03
C ALA A 80 -12.20 -7.63 -8.49
N HIS A 81 -11.03 -7.53 -9.12
CA HIS A 81 -10.91 -7.15 -10.53
C HIS A 81 -11.60 -8.18 -11.44
N PHE A 82 -11.43 -9.47 -11.18
CA PHE A 82 -12.10 -10.53 -11.96
C PHE A 82 -13.61 -10.62 -11.69
N ALA A 83 -14.06 -10.36 -10.46
CA ALA A 83 -15.48 -10.29 -10.13
C ALA A 83 -16.21 -9.15 -10.89
N GLY A 84 -15.56 -7.99 -11.04
CA GLY A 84 -16.10 -6.86 -11.83
C GLY A 84 -16.23 -7.16 -13.33
N LEU A 85 -15.32 -7.96 -13.89
CA LEU A 85 -15.37 -8.40 -15.29
C LEU A 85 -16.48 -9.43 -15.53
N ALA A 86 -16.69 -10.36 -14.60
CA ALA A 86 -17.76 -11.37 -14.70
C ALA A 86 -19.18 -10.77 -14.54
N GLY A 87 -19.32 -9.65 -13.85
CA GLY A 87 -20.60 -8.91 -13.72
C GLY A 87 -20.95 -8.03 -14.93
N SER A 88 -20.04 -7.86 -15.89
CA SER A 88 -20.21 -6.97 -17.05
C SER A 88 -20.75 -7.67 -18.31
N THR A 89 -20.90 -9.01 -18.28
CA THR A 89 -21.65 -9.73 -19.33
C THR A 89 -23.14 -9.52 -19.14
N LYS A 90 -23.71 -8.53 -19.85
CA LYS A 90 -25.16 -8.44 -20.08
C LYS A 90 -25.66 -9.81 -20.57
N PRO A 91 -26.75 -10.37 -20.01
CA PRO A 91 -27.44 -11.48 -20.64
C PRO A 91 -27.95 -10.99 -21.99
N GLY A 92 -27.44 -11.57 -23.08
CA GLY A 92 -27.97 -11.33 -24.41
C GLY A 92 -29.44 -11.73 -24.43
N THR A 93 -30.30 -10.77 -24.78
CA THR A 93 -31.70 -11.00 -25.13
C THR A 93 -31.76 -12.01 -26.28
N ALA A 94 -32.44 -13.14 -26.00
CA ALA A 94 -32.92 -14.08 -27.00
C ALA A 94 -33.90 -13.42 -27.98
#